data_AF-A0A7J4AZQ9-F1
#
_entry.id   AF-A0A7J4AZQ9-F1
#
_cell.length_a   1.000
_cell.length_b   1.000
_cell.length_c   1.000
_cell.angle_alpha   90.00
_cell.angle_beta   90.00
_cell.angle_gamma   90.00
#
_symmetry.space_group_name_H-M   'P 1'
#
loop_
_entity.id
_entity.type
_entity.pdbx_description
1 polymer ?
#
loop_
_entity_poly.entity_id
_entity_poly.type
_entity_poly.pdbx_seq_one_letter_code
_entity_poly.pdbx_strand_id
1 'polypeptide(L)' 'MREKPEDSYVASIVKEGMDRVLGKFGEEAFEFASAVYGSGDKVSEAADLLFHYLIVLAASGVELEDVVKELEGRRRH' A
#
# COMPACT_ATOMS: atom_id res chain seq x y z
N MET A 1 -5.58 8.15 23.64
CA MET A 1 -4.39 7.29 23.83
C MET A 1 -3.77 7.12 22.46
N ARG A 2 -2.61 7.71 22.19
CA ARG A 2 -1.83 7.41 20.98
C ARG A 2 -1.20 6.05 21.24
N GLU A 3 -1.60 5.02 20.48
CA GLU A 3 -0.94 3.72 20.56
C GLU A 3 0.55 3.89 20.28
N LYS A 4 1.38 3.18 21.04
CA LYS A 4 2.82 3.18 20.82
C LYS A 4 3.10 2.64 19.41
N PRO A 5 3.98 3.26 18.60
CA PRO A 5 4.25 2.84 17.22
C PRO A 5 4.65 1.36 17.13
N GLU A 6 5.30 0.87 18.18
CA GLU A 6 5.89 -0.46 18.31
C GLU A 6 4.86 -1.61 18.34
N ASP A 7 3.63 -1.31 18.76
CA ASP A 7 2.49 -2.23 18.87
C ASP A 7 1.44 -2.01 17.77
N SER A 8 1.66 -1.06 16.85
CA SER A 8 0.72 -0.85 15.75
C SER A 8 0.71 -2.06 14.81
N TYR A 9 -0.47 -2.42 14.33
CA TYR A 9 -0.66 -3.49 13.34
C TYR A 9 0.30 -3.34 12.15
N VAL A 10 0.50 -2.11 11.67
CA VAL A 10 1.46 -1.79 10.60
C VAL A 10 2.91 -2.11 11.00
N ALA A 11 3.34 -1.76 12.21
CA ALA A 11 4.68 -2.11 12.68
C ALA A 11 4.88 -3.62 12.79
N SER A 12 3.83 -4.39 13.10
CA SER A 12 3.91 -5.86 13.10
C SER A 12 4.10 -6.41 11.68
N ILE A 13 3.40 -5.87 10.67
CA ILE A 13 3.53 -6.28 9.26
C ILE A 13 4.93 -5.95 8.73
N VAL A 14 5.45 -4.76 9.01
CA VAL A 14 6.80 -4.37 8.56
C VAL A 14 7.89 -5.27 9.17
N LYS A 15 7.68 -5.76 10.41
CA LYS A 15 8.58 -6.74 11.05
C LYS A 15 8.58 -8.11 10.38
N GLU A 16 7.58 -8.45 9.57
CA GLU A 16 7.52 -9.73 8.86
C GLU A 16 8.49 -9.81 7.66
N GLY A 17 9.12 -8.68 7.31
CA GLY A 17 10.15 -8.61 6.26
C GLY A 17 9.61 -8.18 4.89
N MET A 18 10.51 -7.60 4.08
CA MET A 18 10.17 -6.98 2.80
C MET A 18 9.53 -7.96 1.81
N ASP A 19 9.98 -9.23 1.78
CA ASP A 19 9.45 -10.24 0.86
C ASP A 19 7.95 -10.49 1.06
N ARG A 20 7.49 -10.54 2.32
CA ARG A 20 6.08 -10.76 2.63
C ARG A 20 5.22 -9.54 2.30
N VAL A 21 5.74 -8.34 2.60
CA VAL A 21 5.07 -7.07 2.31
C VAL A 21 4.88 -6.89 0.80
N LEU A 22 5.93 -7.12 0.01
CA LEU A 22 5.87 -7.05 -1.46
C LEU A 22 4.99 -8.15 -2.05
N GLY A 23 5.05 -9.36 -1.49
CA GLY A 23 4.18 -10.47 -1.90
C GLY A 23 2.70 -10.10 -1.79
N LYS A 24 2.29 -9.51 -0.65
CA LYS A 24 0.92 -9.05 -0.44
C LYS A 24 0.54 -7.93 -1.40
N PHE A 25 1.37 -6.90 -1.53
CA PHE A 25 1.11 -5.84 -2.51
C PHE A 25 0.92 -6.37 -3.94
N GLY A 26 1.69 -7.38 -4.35
CA GLY A 26 1.56 -8.01 -5.66
C GLY A 26 0.25 -8.82 -5.83
N GLU A 27 -0.20 -9.50 -4.78
CA GLU A 27 -1.48 -10.21 -4.74
C GLU A 27 -2.65 -9.24 -4.92
N GLU A 28 -2.72 -8.18 -4.12
CA GLU A 28 -3.77 -7.15 -4.20
C GLU A 28 -3.78 -6.43 -5.55
N ALA A 29 -2.60 -6.21 -6.14
CA ALA A 29 -2.50 -5.60 -7.46
C ALA A 29 -3.13 -6.50 -8.55
N PHE A 30 -2.97 -7.82 -8.42
CA PHE A 30 -3.57 -8.79 -9.33
C PHE A 30 -5.08 -8.94 -9.09
N GLU A 31 -5.52 -8.93 -7.83
CA GLU A 31 -6.93 -8.99 -7.46
C GLU A 31 -7.69 -7.75 -7.93
N PHE A 32 -7.13 -6.54 -7.72
CA PHE A 32 -7.70 -5.31 -8.25
C PHE A 32 -7.79 -5.33 -9.79
N ALA A 33 -6.73 -5.77 -10.47
CA ALA A 33 -6.77 -5.92 -11.93
C ALA A 33 -7.89 -6.89 -12.36
N SER A 34 -8.05 -8.02 -11.66
CA SER A 34 -9.10 -9.00 -11.92
C SER A 34 -10.50 -8.45 -11.65
N ALA A 35 -10.69 -7.69 -10.56
CA ALA A 35 -11.94 -7.01 -10.26
C ALA A 35 -12.31 -5.98 -11.33
N VAL A 36 -11.33 -5.29 -11.93
CA VAL A 36 -11.55 -4.40 -13.09
C VAL A 36 -12.10 -5.17 -14.29
N TYR A 37 -11.60 -6.38 -14.56
CA TYR A 37 -12.10 -7.27 -15.63
C TYR A 37 -13.45 -7.94 -15.33
N GLY A 38 -13.97 -7.82 -14.11
CA GLY A 38 -15.34 -8.20 -13.76
C GLY A 38 -15.46 -9.31 -12.72
N SER A 39 -14.38 -9.70 -12.05
CA SER A 39 -14.38 -10.75 -11.02
C SER A 39 -14.01 -10.23 -9.63
N GLY A 40 -14.82 -9.33 -9.05
CA GLY A 40 -14.61 -8.85 -7.66
C GLY A 40 -15.22 -7.48 -7.37
N ASP A 41 -15.08 -7.02 -6.12
CA ASP A 41 -15.48 -5.67 -5.71
C ASP A 41 -14.31 -4.70 -5.90
N LYS A 42 -14.39 -3.87 -6.94
CA LYS A 42 -13.35 -2.91 -7.31
C LYS A 42 -13.01 -1.94 -6.17
N VAL A 43 -13.95 -1.60 -5.31
CA VAL A 43 -13.69 -0.65 -4.21
C VAL A 43 -12.93 -1.35 -3.09
N SER A 44 -13.31 -2.58 -2.76
CA SER A 44 -12.60 -3.39 -1.76
C SER A 44 -11.16 -3.64 -2.19
N GLU A 45 -10.96 -4.17 -3.40
CA GLU A 45 -9.61 -4.49 -3.90
C GLU A 45 -8.74 -3.24 -4.07
N ALA A 46 -9.34 -2.10 -4.45
CA ALA A 46 -8.61 -0.83 -4.51
C ALA A 46 -8.17 -0.34 -3.12
N ALA A 47 -9.00 -0.56 -2.10
CA ALA A 47 -8.68 -0.19 -0.73
C ALA A 47 -7.56 -1.06 -0.17
N ASP A 48 -7.59 -2.38 -0.42
CA ASP A 48 -6.55 -3.31 0.02
C ASP A 48 -5.22 -3.06 -0.72
N LEU A 49 -5.28 -2.83 -2.04
CA LEU A 49 -4.11 -2.40 -2.81
C LEU A 49 -3.50 -1.10 -2.26
N LEU A 50 -4.31 -0.08 -1.97
CA LEU A 50 -3.82 1.19 -1.42
C LEU A 50 -3.23 0.98 -0.01
N PHE A 51 -3.87 0.17 0.83
CA PHE A 51 -3.37 -0.15 2.16
C PHE A 51 -1.99 -0.81 2.08
N HIS A 52 -1.84 -1.85 1.26
CA HIS A 52 -0.56 -2.54 1.09
C HIS A 52 0.50 -1.67 0.41
N TYR A 53 0.11 -0.77 -0.50
CA TYR A 53 1.02 0.24 -1.06
C TYR A 53 1.61 1.14 0.02
N LEU A 54 0.79 1.65 0.94
CA LEU A 54 1.26 2.50 2.06
C LEU A 54 2.21 1.76 2.99
N ILE A 55 2.00 0.45 3.21
CA ILE A 55 2.93 -0.38 3.99
C ILE A 55 4.27 -0.54 3.26
N VAL A 56 4.26 -0.78 1.94
CA VAL A 56 5.49 -0.86 1.13
C VAL A 56 6.28 0.44 1.21
N LEU A 57 5.61 1.60 1.12
CA LEU A 57 6.25 2.91 1.27
C LEU A 57 6.93 3.04 2.64
N ALA A 58 6.19 2.76 3.72
CA ALA A 58 6.73 2.82 5.08
C ALA A 58 7.92 1.85 5.28
N ALA A 59 7.82 0.61 4.78
CA ALA A 59 8.88 -0.39 4.87
C ALA A 59 10.13 -0.02 4.05
N SER A 60 9.97 0.78 2.99
CA SER A 60 11.06 1.26 2.13
C SER A 60 11.62 2.62 2.55
N GLY A 61 11.09 3.24 3.62
CA GLY A 61 11.49 4.56 4.09
C GLY A 61 11.10 5.69 3.13
N VAL A 62 10.04 5.49 2.35
CA VAL A 62 9.48 6.50 1.45
C VAL A 62 8.22 7.08 2.09
N GLU A 63 8.15 8.41 2.18
CA GLU A 63 6.98 9.11 2.70
C GLU A 63 5.93 9.30 1.59
N LEU A 64 4.65 9.16 1.93
CA LEU A 64 3.55 9.35 0.97
C LEU A 64 3.56 10.76 0.38
N GLU A 65 3.94 11.77 1.17
CA GLU A 65 4.04 13.16 0.72
C GLU A 65 4.99 13.32 -0.46
N ASP A 66 6.08 12.55 -0.51
CA ASP A 66 7.05 12.65 -1.60
C ASP A 66 6.49 12.06 -2.90
N VAL A 67 5.71 10.98 -2.81
CA VAL A 67 4.95 10.43 -3.94
C VAL A 67 3.93 11.44 -4.45
N VAL A 68 3.20 12.10 -3.54
CA VAL A 68 2.20 13.12 -3.92
C VAL A 68 2.87 14.31 -4.62
N LYS A 69 4.00 14.82 -4.10
CA LYS A 69 4.77 15.89 -4.75
C LYS A 69 5.20 15.51 -6.17
N GLU A 70 5.66 14.28 -6.36
CA GLU A 70 6.01 13.74 -7.67
C GLU A 70 4.79 13.70 -8.62
N LEU A 71 3.62 13.24 -8.15
CA LEU A 71 2.38 13.25 -8.92
C LEU A 71 1.92 14.68 -9.29
N GLU A 72 2.04 15.63 -8.38
CA GLU A 72 1.77 17.05 -8.67
C GLU A 72 2.71 17.62 -9.73
N GLY A 73 3.98 17.19 -9.73
CA GLY A 73 4.95 17.52 -10.77
C GLY A 73 4.50 17.07 -12.15
N ARG A 74 3.94 15.85 -12.26
CA ARG A 74 3.44 15.29 -13.53
C ARG A 74 2.25 16.04 -14.11
N ARG A 75 1.39 16.63 -13.28
CA ARG A 75 0.23 17.43 -13.74
C ARG A 75 0.61 18.80 -14.33
N ARG A 76 1.87 19.21 -14.19
CA ARG A 76 2.41 20.46 -14.72
C ARG A 76 3.14 20.28 -16.08
N HIS A 77 3.10 19.08 -16.66
CA HIS A 77 3.52 18.75 -18.02
C HIS A 77 2.31 18.40 -18.89
#